data_AF-A0A0F9S1D7-F1
#
_entry.id   AF-A0A0F9S1D7-F1
#
_cell.length_a   1.000
_cell.length_b   1.000
_cell.length_c   1.000
_cell.angle_alpha   90.00
_cell.angle_beta   90.00
_cell.angle_gamma   90.00
#
_symmetry.space_group_name_H-M   'P 1'
#
loop_
_entity.id
_entity.type
_entity.pdbx_description
1 polymer ?
#
loop_
_entity_poly.entity_id
_entity_poly.type
_entity_poly.pdbx_seq_one_letter_code
_entity_poly.pdbx_strand_id
1 'polypeptide(L)' 'MKKAKMTTKQLRMKLKLSQDRFAARLGEAPYTIRRWESGKHKPSPLSRMRIKEVFNVEL' A
#
# COMPACT_ATOMS: atom_id res chain seq x y z
N MET A 1 1.92 -13.38 -20.21
CA MET A 1 2.50 -12.04 -19.94
C MET A 1 2.58 -11.86 -18.43
N LYS A 2 3.78 -11.63 -17.84
CA LYS A 2 3.89 -11.39 -16.39
C LYS A 2 3.28 -10.03 -16.07
N LYS A 3 2.21 -9.96 -15.27
CA LYS A 3 1.71 -8.68 -14.72
C LYS A 3 2.88 -8.01 -13.98
N ALA A 4 3.18 -6.76 -14.31
CA ALA A 4 4.19 -6.00 -13.59
C ALA A 4 3.75 -5.85 -12.12
N LYS A 5 4.57 -6.32 -11.18
CA LYS A 5 4.26 -6.24 -9.75
C LYS A 5 4.36 -4.78 -9.29
N MET A 6 3.25 -4.18 -8.90
CA MET A 6 3.20 -2.82 -8.34
C MET A 6 3.55 -2.87 -6.85
N THR A 7 4.31 -1.89 -6.36
CA THR A 7 4.59 -1.74 -4.93
C THR A 7 3.60 -0.80 -4.25
N THR A 8 3.49 -0.87 -2.92
CA THR A 8 2.70 0.08 -2.12
C THR A 8 3.06 1.53 -2.43
N LYS A 9 4.35 1.85 -2.56
CA LYS A 9 4.82 3.21 -2.89
C LYS A 9 4.33 3.66 -4.26
N GLN A 10 4.43 2.79 -5.27
CA GLN A 10 3.96 3.10 -6.62
C GLN A 10 2.46 3.34 -6.65
N LEU A 11 1.68 2.51 -5.96
CA LEU A 11 0.24 2.70 -5.81
C LEU A 11 -0.08 4.04 -5.15
N ARG A 12 0.54 4.34 -4.01
CA ARG A 12 0.33 5.61 -3.29
C ARG A 12 0.65 6.83 -4.15
N MET A 13 1.77 6.80 -4.86
CA MET A 13 2.19 7.89 -5.74
C MET A 13 1.22 8.07 -6.91
N LYS A 14 0.71 6.99 -7.51
CA LYS A 14 -0.33 7.06 -8.55
C LYS A 14 -1.63 7.70 -8.04
N LEU A 15 -1.99 7.43 -6.79
CA LEU A 15 -3.14 8.03 -6.12
C LEU A 15 -2.89 9.47 -5.62
N LYS A 16 -1.65 9.98 -5.76
CA LYS A 16 -1.23 11.30 -5.27
C LYS A 16 -1.52 11.52 -3.78
N LEU A 17 -1.37 10.47 -2.97
CA LEU A 17 -1.59 10.53 -1.52
C LEU A 17 -0.26 10.70 -0.76
N SER A 18 -0.29 11.45 0.35
CA SER A 18 0.76 11.38 1.37
C SER A 18 0.73 10.02 2.07
N GLN A 19 1.82 9.66 2.76
CA GLN A 19 1.86 8.43 3.55
C GLN A 19 0.73 8.42 4.60
N ASP A 20 0.46 9.56 5.24
CA ASP A 20 -0.60 9.69 6.25
C ASP A 20 -2.00 9.47 5.67
N ARG A 21 -2.31 10.11 4.53
CA ARG A 21 -3.62 9.92 3.88
C ARG A 21 -3.79 8.50 3.37
N PHE A 22 -2.73 7.88 2.87
CA PHE A 22 -2.75 6.48 2.44
C PHE A 22 -2.98 5.53 3.62
N ALA A 23 -2.30 5.77 4.75
CA ALA A 23 -2.45 5.01 5.98
C ALA A 23 -3.89 5.11 6.54
N ALA A 24 -4.43 6.34 6.61
CA ALA A 24 -5.79 6.60 7.09
C ALA A 24 -6.85 5.86 6.25
N ARG A 25 -6.70 5.80 4.92
CA ARG A 25 -7.62 5.04 4.05
C ARG A 25 -7.59 3.54 4.32
N LEU A 26 -6.45 3.01 4.76
CA LEU A 26 -6.25 1.59 5.08
C LEU A 26 -6.57 1.24 6.53
N GLY A 27 -6.69 2.22 7.43
CA GLY A 27 -6.78 1.98 8.88
C GLY A 27 -5.44 1.58 9.49
N GLU A 28 -4.34 1.96 8.86
CA GLU A 28 -2.97 1.65 9.28
C GLU A 28 -2.29 2.91 9.86
N ALA A 29 -1.23 2.73 10.64
CA ALA A 29 -0.40 3.84 11.10
C ALA A 29 0.53 4.33 9.96
N PRO A 30 0.83 5.64 9.85
CA PRO A 30 1.76 6.16 8.84
C PRO A 30 3.14 5.49 8.88
N TYR A 31 3.61 5.17 10.08
CA TYR A 31 4.86 4.45 10.30
C TYR A 31 4.87 3.04 9.68
N THR A 32 3.72 2.35 9.65
CA THR A 32 3.55 1.06 8.98
C THR A 32 3.75 1.22 7.47
N ILE A 33 3.14 2.24 6.86
CA ILE A 33 3.31 2.54 5.43
C ILE A 33 4.77 2.84 5.12
N ARG A 34 5.45 3.64 5.95
CA ARG A 34 6.89 3.93 5.78
C ARG A 34 7.74 2.66 5.78
N ARG A 35 7.47 1.68 6.65
CA ARG A 35 8.17 0.38 6.68
C ARG A 35 7.90 -0.47 5.44
N TRP A 36 6.69 -0.41 4.88
CA TRP A 36 6.35 -1.09 3.62
C TRP A 36 7.09 -0.47 2.44
N GLU A 37 7.09 0.87 2.36
CA GLU A 37 7.70 1.60 1.25
C GLU A 37 9.24 1.56 1.27
N SER A 38 9.85 1.40 2.45
CA SER A 38 11.30 1.19 2.57
C SER A 38 11.74 -0.26 2.33
N GLY A 39 10.79 -1.18 2.13
CA GLY A 39 11.07 -2.61 1.97
C GLY A 39 11.48 -3.33 3.26
N LYS A 40 11.55 -2.63 4.39
CA LYS A 40 11.88 -3.23 5.70
C LYS A 40 10.84 -4.27 6.11
N HIS A 41 9.57 -4.05 5.77
CA HIS A 41 8.48 -4.99 5.99
C HIS A 41 7.62 -5.06 4.71
N LYS A 42 6.85 -6.13 4.56
CA LYS A 42 5.82 -6.24 3.51
C LYS A 42 4.44 -6.16 4.15
N PRO A 43 3.41 -5.67 3.44
CA PRO A 43 2.04 -5.72 3.94
C PRO A 43 1.66 -7.16 4.29
N SER A 44 0.97 -7.35 5.43
CA SER A 44 0.43 -8.65 5.83
C SER A 44 -0.62 -9.14 4.82
N PRO A 45 -1.02 -10.43 4.83
CA PRO A 45 -2.14 -10.89 4.01
C PRO A 45 -3.42 -10.05 4.21
N LEU A 46 -3.75 -9.71 5.46
CA LEU A 46 -4.90 -8.85 5.79
C LEU A 46 -4.73 -7.44 5.21
N SER A 47 -3.56 -6.83 5.37
CA SER A 47 -3.30 -5.50 4.80
C SER A 47 -3.34 -5.51 3.27
N ARG A 48 -2.93 -6.60 2.60
CA ARG A 48 -3.07 -6.75 1.15
C ARG A 48 -4.54 -6.86 0.73
N MET A 49 -5.36 -7.61 1.48
CA MET A 49 -6.81 -7.65 1.24
C MET A 49 -7.42 -6.26 1.39
N ARG A 50 -7.04 -5.53 2.44
CA ARG A 50 -7.53 -4.17 2.65
C ARG A 50 -7.15 -3.22 1.52
N ILE A 51 -5.92 -3.30 1.02
CA ILE A 51 -5.48 -2.53 -0.15
C ILE A 51 -6.32 -2.87 -1.38
N LYS A 52 -6.62 -4.16 -1.59
CA LYS A 52 -7.48 -4.61 -2.68
C LYS A 52 -8.89 -4.06 -2.57
N GLU A 53 -9.49 -4.10 -1.40
CA GLU A 53 -10.84 -3.57 -1.17
C GLU A 53 -10.91 -2.05 -1.33
N VAL A 54 -9.97 -1.31 -0.72
CA VAL A 54 -10.03 0.16 -0.66
C VAL A 54 -9.70 0.80 -2.01
N PHE A 55 -8.75 0.24 -2.74
CA PHE A 55 -8.22 0.86 -3.96
C PHE A 55 -8.54 0.06 -5.23
N ASN A 56 -9.23 -1.08 -5.12
CA ASN A 56 -9.57 -1.96 -6.24
C ASN A 56 -8.34 -2.38 -7.07
N VAL A 57 -7.27 -2.80 -6.39
CA VAL A 57 -5.99 -3.21 -7.01
C VAL A 57 -5.42 -4.47 -6.37
N GLU A 58 -4.49 -5.13 -7.04
CA GLU A 58 -3.77 -6.29 -6.51
C GLU A 58 -2.26 -5.99 -6.44
N LEU A 59 -1.62 -6.27 -5.29
CA LEU A 59 -0.19 -6.01 -5.01
C LEU A 59 0.61 -7.30 -4.76
#